data_AF-A0A914ZCZ9-F1
#
_entry.id   AF-A0A914ZCZ9-F1
#
_cell.length_a   1.000
_cell.length_b   1.000
_cell.length_c   1.000
_cell.angle_alpha   90.00
_cell.angle_beta   90.00
_cell.angle_gamma   90.00
#
_symmetry.space_group_name_H-M   'P 1'
#
loop_
_entity.id
_entity.type
_entity.pdbx_description
1 polymer ?
#
loop_
_entity_poly.entity_id
_entity_poly.type
_entity_poly.pdbx_seq_one_letter_code
_entity_poly.pdbx_strand_id
1 'polypeptide(L)'
;MSDEDRDSLNEYAYKMQMDRFKVFKEQDREKGHLDVAFEIEGKKLHVNKYLLTTASEPLNAWLSDRWSTKDEVIKIEDYSFDCFYEFIQFIYTGRCDLSSENVFKMVDMAEFYNGQIR
;
A
#
# COMPACT_ATOMS: atom_id res chain seq x y z
N MET A 1 23.30 -10.01 -22.04
CA MET A 1 22.33 -8.96 -21.69
C MET A 1 23.12 -7.82 -21.10
N SER A 2 23.02 -6.65 -21.73
CA SER A 2 23.60 -5.42 -21.18
C SER A 2 22.83 -5.00 -19.93
N ASP A 3 23.43 -4.16 -19.07
CA ASP A 3 22.73 -3.63 -17.90
C ASP A 3 21.53 -2.75 -18.32
N GLU A 4 21.61 -2.07 -19.47
CA GLU A 4 20.52 -1.30 -20.08
C GLU A 4 19.31 -2.18 -20.46
N ASP A 5 19.54 -3.41 -20.91
CA ASP A 5 18.45 -4.36 -21.23
C ASP A 5 17.74 -4.85 -19.96
N ARG A 6 18.47 -5.03 -18.84
CA ARG A 6 17.87 -5.45 -17.56
C ARG A 6 17.05 -4.33 -16.94
N ASP A 7 17.54 -3.09 -17.01
CA ASP A 7 16.82 -1.93 -16.48
C ASP A 7 15.53 -1.68 -17.27
N SER A 8 15.58 -1.80 -18.60
CA SER A 8 14.39 -1.65 -19.47
C SER A 8 13.33 -2.72 -19.20
N LEU A 9 13.74 -3.97 -18.95
CA LEU A 9 12.83 -5.06 -18.59
C LEU A 9 12.19 -4.87 -17.21
N ASN A 10 12.96 -4.39 -16.23
CA ASN A 10 12.45 -4.07 -14.90
C ASN A 10 11.46 -2.90 -14.95
N GLU A 11 11.78 -1.85 -15.71
CA GLU A 11 10.90 -0.69 -15.88
C GLU A 11 9.60 -1.08 -16.60
N TYR A 12 9.66 -1.92 -17.64
CA TYR A 12 8.46 -2.42 -18.31
C TYR A 12 7.61 -3.29 -17.39
N ALA A 13 8.24 -4.23 -16.66
CA ALA A 13 7.56 -5.07 -15.70
C ALA A 13 6.86 -4.23 -14.63
N TYR A 14 7.54 -3.18 -14.12
CA TYR A 14 7.00 -2.22 -13.16
C TYR A 14 5.78 -1.49 -13.72
N LYS A 15 5.87 -0.91 -14.92
CA LYS A 15 4.75 -0.23 -15.59
C LYS A 15 3.54 -1.15 -15.74
N MET A 16 3.75 -2.39 -16.19
CA MET A 16 2.68 -3.39 -16.31
C MET A 16 2.01 -3.72 -14.96
N GLN A 17 2.76 -3.69 -13.85
CA GLN A 17 2.18 -3.92 -12.51
C GLN A 17 1.39 -2.71 -12.02
N MET A 18 1.91 -1.51 -12.27
CA MET A 18 1.25 -0.26 -11.91
C MET A 18 -0.04 -0.07 -12.69
N ASP A 19 -0.07 -0.51 -13.94
CA ASP A 19 -1.30 -0.55 -14.73
C ASP A 19 -2.29 -1.55 -14.15
N ARG A 20 -1.85 -2.72 -13.64
CA ARG A 20 -2.73 -3.63 -12.89
C ARG A 20 -3.25 -2.98 -11.60
N PHE A 21 -2.40 -2.29 -10.83
CA PHE A 21 -2.83 -1.59 -9.61
C PHE A 21 -3.88 -0.51 -9.92
N LYS A 22 -3.68 0.28 -10.98
CA LYS A 22 -4.66 1.26 -11.45
C LYS A 22 -5.96 0.60 -11.86
N VAL A 23 -5.91 -0.49 -12.62
CA VAL A 23 -7.09 -1.26 -13.03
C VAL A 23 -7.83 -1.81 -11.81
N PHE A 24 -7.13 -2.39 -10.83
CA PHE A 24 -7.74 -2.86 -9.59
C PHE A 24 -8.41 -1.71 -8.81
N LYS A 25 -7.72 -0.59 -8.66
CA LYS A 25 -8.24 0.60 -7.96
C LYS A 25 -9.46 1.20 -8.66
N GLU A 26 -9.46 1.22 -9.99
CA GLU A 26 -10.56 1.73 -10.81
C GLU A 26 -11.77 0.79 -10.78
N GLN A 27 -11.54 -0.53 -10.85
CA GLN A 27 -12.58 -1.53 -10.67
C GLN A 27 -13.21 -1.48 -9.26
N ASP A 28 -12.39 -1.30 -8.21
CA ASP A 28 -12.90 -1.13 -6.85
C ASP A 28 -13.70 0.17 -6.70
N ARG A 29 -13.29 1.24 -7.38
CA ARG A 29 -14.03 2.50 -7.43
C ARG A 29 -15.36 2.36 -8.16
N GLU A 30 -15.38 1.71 -9.32
CA GLU A 30 -16.59 1.46 -10.13
C GLU A 30 -17.59 0.56 -9.40
N LYS A 31 -17.10 -0.42 -8.64
CA LYS A 31 -17.94 -1.33 -7.83
C LYS A 31 -18.31 -0.75 -6.47
N GLY A 32 -17.79 0.42 -6.10
CA GLY A 32 -18.07 1.06 -4.82
C GLY A 32 -17.51 0.31 -3.61
N HIS A 33 -16.40 -0.42 -3.78
CA HIS A 33 -15.75 -1.23 -2.74
C HIS A 33 -14.61 -0.49 -2.01
N LEU A 34 -14.44 0.81 -2.26
CA LEU A 34 -13.53 1.67 -1.51
C LEU A 34 -14.15 2.01 -0.15
N ASP A 35 -14.19 1.00 0.71
CA ASP A 35 -14.95 1.00 1.96
C ASP A 35 -14.28 1.80 3.10
N VAL A 36 -13.02 2.20 2.93
CA VAL A 36 -12.24 2.86 3.99
C VAL A 36 -11.21 3.84 3.42
N ALA A 37 -10.77 4.79 4.24
CA ALA A 37 -9.75 5.75 3.84
C ALA A 37 -8.70 5.97 4.93
N PHE A 38 -7.47 6.24 4.49
CA PHE A 38 -6.42 6.81 5.33
C PHE A 38 -6.31 8.31 5.06
N GLU A 39 -6.08 9.12 6.09
CA GLU A 39 -5.72 10.53 5.94
C GLU A 39 -4.26 10.70 6.32
N ILE A 40 -3.43 11.09 5.35
CA ILE A 40 -2.00 11.29 5.51
C ILE A 40 -1.67 12.70 5.01
N GLU A 41 -1.09 13.54 5.86
CA GLU A 41 -0.79 14.94 5.52
C GLU A 41 -2.01 15.72 4.97
N GLY A 42 -3.21 15.41 5.48
CA GLY A 42 -4.48 16.00 5.03
C GLY A 42 -4.99 15.49 3.68
N LYS A 43 -4.30 14.53 3.04
CA LYS A 43 -4.73 13.85 1.81
C LYS A 43 -5.43 12.54 2.15
N LYS A 44 -6.58 12.28 1.52
CA LYS A 44 -7.31 11.02 1.67
C LYS A 44 -6.86 9.98 0.64
N LEU A 45 -6.42 8.83 1.15
CA LEU A 45 -6.11 7.64 0.36
C LEU A 45 -7.22 6.59 0.59
N HIS A 46 -8.12 6.47 -0.39
CA HIS A 46 -9.16 5.45 -0.39
C HIS A 46 -8.60 4.09 -0.78
N VAL A 47 -8.96 3.06 -0.03
CA VAL A 47 -8.48 1.69 -0.19
C VAL A 47 -9.61 0.69 0.09
N ASN A 48 -9.42 -0.54 -0.35
CA ASN A 48 -10.34 -1.63 -0.08
C ASN A 48 -9.91 -2.39 1.19
N LYS A 49 -10.77 -2.38 2.21
CA LYS A 49 -10.51 -3.09 3.48
C LYS A 49 -10.28 -4.58 3.22
N TYR A 50 -11.07 -5.21 2.36
CA TYR A 50 -10.96 -6.64 2.07
C TYR A 50 -9.56 -7.01 1.54
N LEU A 51 -9.03 -6.25 0.59
CA LEU A 51 -7.70 -6.50 0.02
C LEU A 51 -6.58 -6.33 1.05
N LEU A 52 -6.67 -5.33 1.92
CA LEU A 52 -5.70 -5.15 3.00
C LEU A 52 -5.77 -6.28 4.03
N THR A 53 -6.98 -6.69 4.40
CA THR A 53 -7.18 -7.78 5.38
C THR A 53 -6.79 -9.16 4.85
N THR A 54 -6.88 -9.39 3.54
CA THR A 54 -6.46 -10.66 2.92
C THR A 54 -4.95 -10.73 2.72
N ALA A 55 -4.25 -9.60 2.65
CA ALA A 55 -2.81 -9.59 2.52
C ALA A 55 -2.11 -10.06 3.82
N SER A 56 -2.62 -9.69 5.00
CA SER A 56 -1.98 -10.06 6.27
C SER A 56 -2.94 -10.05 7.47
N GLU A 57 -2.76 -11.05 8.33
CA GLU A 57 -3.50 -11.20 9.58
C GLU A 57 -3.18 -10.11 10.64
N PRO A 58 -1.91 -9.74 10.91
CA PRO A 58 -1.61 -8.62 11.82
C PRO A 58 -2.20 -7.29 11.37
N LEU A 59 -2.10 -7.01 10.06
CA LEU A 59 -2.71 -5.84 9.44
C LEU A 59 -4.24 -5.88 9.58
N ASN A 60 -4.86 -7.04 9.37
CA ASN A 60 -6.30 -7.20 9.58
C ASN A 60 -6.69 -6.91 11.04
N ALA A 61 -5.95 -7.41 12.03
CA ALA A 61 -6.22 -7.13 13.43
C ALA A 61 -6.10 -5.63 13.74
N TRP A 62 -4.98 -5.00 13.35
CA TRP A 62 -4.76 -3.57 13.56
C TRP A 62 -5.82 -2.69 12.88
N LEU A 63 -6.20 -3.04 11.65
CA LEU A 63 -7.22 -2.32 10.90
C LEU A 63 -8.64 -2.59 11.39
N SER A 64 -8.93 -3.80 11.87
CA SER A 64 -10.24 -4.13 12.43
C SER A 64 -10.48 -3.45 13.78
N ASP A 65 -9.44 -3.27 14.58
CA ASP A 65 -9.51 -2.51 15.84
C ASP A 65 -9.76 -1.01 15.60
N ARG A 66 -9.31 -0.47 14.46
CA ARG A 66 -9.42 0.96 14.12
C ARG A 66 -10.57 1.31 13.19
N TRP A 67 -11.09 0.36 12.42
CA TRP A 67 -12.26 0.54 11.57
C TRP A 67 -13.46 -0.16 12.17
N SER A 68 -14.18 0.57 13.02
CA SER A 68 -15.43 0.15 13.63
C SER A 68 -16.64 0.34 12.71
N THR A 69 -16.56 1.27 11.73
CA THR A 69 -17.66 1.59 10.80
C THR A 69 -17.18 1.85 9.36
N LYS A 70 -18.10 1.82 8.39
CA LYS A 70 -17.85 1.91 6.94
C LYS A 70 -17.43 3.29 6.41
N ASP A 71 -17.31 4.31 7.26
CA ASP A 71 -16.96 5.68 6.86
C ASP A 71 -15.75 6.23 7.65
N GLU A 72 -15.02 5.36 8.33
CA GLU A 72 -13.99 5.76 9.27
C GLU A 72 -12.65 6.02 8.57
N VAL A 73 -12.15 7.24 8.77
CA VAL A 73 -10.87 7.70 8.22
C VAL A 73 -9.78 7.49 9.27
N ILE A 74 -8.80 6.63 9.00
CA ILE A 74 -7.65 6.46 9.89
C ILE A 74 -6.59 7.51 9.56
N LYS A 75 -6.26 8.35 10.54
CA LYS A 75 -5.16 9.32 10.41
C LYS A 75 -3.82 8.63 10.58
N ILE A 76 -2.90 8.92 9.67
CA ILE A 76 -1.51 8.49 9.71
C ILE A 76 -0.65 9.75 9.80
N GLU A 77 0.08 9.89 10.92
CA GLU A 77 0.92 11.07 11.20
C GLU A 77 2.42 10.74 11.12
N ASP A 78 2.78 9.46 11.27
CA ASP A 78 4.18 9.02 11.34
C ASP A 78 4.86 8.89 9.97
N TYR A 79 4.08 8.94 8.88
CA TYR A 79 4.56 8.69 7.52
C TYR A 79 4.10 9.79 6.56
N SER A 80 4.93 10.10 5.56
CA SER A 80 4.51 10.96 4.45
C SER A 80 3.56 10.23 3.51
N PHE A 81 2.78 10.98 2.75
CA PHE A 81 1.82 10.39 1.80
C PHE A 81 2.52 9.45 0.82
N ASP A 82 3.66 9.83 0.27
CA ASP A 82 4.37 9.05 -0.74
C ASP A 82 4.91 7.72 -0.18
N CYS A 83 5.46 7.75 1.04
CA CYS A 83 5.93 6.52 1.71
C CYS A 83 4.77 5.56 1.99
N PHE A 84 3.65 6.08 2.51
CA PHE A 84 2.50 5.24 2.82
C PHE A 84 1.81 4.72 1.55
N TYR A 85 1.79 5.52 0.48
CA TYR A 85 1.27 5.11 -0.82
C TYR A 85 2.10 3.98 -1.45
N GLU A 86 3.43 4.06 -1.41
CA GLU A 86 4.33 2.97 -1.80
C GLU A 86 4.08 1.70 -0.97
N PHE A 87 3.83 1.84 0.34
CA PHE A 87 3.50 0.70 1.19
C PHE A 87 2.17 0.02 0.80
N ILE A 88 1.14 0.80 0.49
CA ILE A 88 -0.12 0.24 -0.02
C ILE A 88 0.10 -0.44 -1.38
N GLN A 89 0.88 0.16 -2.28
CA GLN A 89 1.22 -0.49 -3.56
C GLN A 89 1.96 -1.82 -3.35
N PHE A 90 2.88 -1.87 -2.38
CA PHE A 90 3.55 -3.11 -1.98
C PHE A 90 2.56 -4.18 -1.55
N ILE A 91 1.59 -3.84 -0.69
CA ILE A 91 0.58 -4.78 -0.23
C ILE A 91 -0.23 -5.36 -1.40
N TYR A 92 -0.56 -4.53 -2.40
CA TYR A 92 -1.39 -4.95 -3.53
C TYR A 92 -0.61 -5.73 -4.61
N THR A 93 0.69 -5.45 -4.77
CA THR A 93 1.48 -5.97 -5.90
C THR A 93 2.62 -6.90 -5.48
N GLY A 94 2.95 -6.95 -4.18
CA GLY A 94 4.10 -7.66 -3.65
C GLY A 94 5.46 -7.04 -4.03
N ARG A 95 5.48 -5.82 -4.58
CA ARG A 95 6.71 -5.11 -5.00
C ARG A 95 6.68 -3.65 -4.57
N CYS A 96 7.82 -3.14 -4.14
CA CYS A 96 8.06 -1.72 -3.90
C CYS A 96 9.44 -1.32 -4.42
N ASP A 97 9.58 -0.06 -4.83
CA ASP A 97 10.89 0.50 -5.14
C ASP A 97 11.52 1.04 -3.86
N LEU A 98 12.53 0.31 -3.39
CA LEU A 98 13.33 0.72 -2.24
C LEU A 98 14.46 1.64 -2.74
N SER A 99 14.38 2.91 -2.38
CA SER A 99 15.48 3.86 -2.45
C SER A 99 16.16 3.96 -1.08
N SER A 100 17.38 4.48 -1.04
CA SER A 100 18.08 4.78 0.23
C SER A 100 17.28 5.71 1.15
N GLU A 101 16.33 6.47 0.60
CA GLU A 101 15.52 7.46 1.32
C GLU A 101 14.27 6.85 1.95
N ASN A 102 13.71 5.79 1.36
CA ASN A 102 12.48 5.15 1.83
C ASN A 102 12.71 3.76 2.46
N VAL A 103 13.89 3.14 2.28
CA VAL A 103 14.16 1.76 2.70
C VAL A 103 13.94 1.53 4.19
N PHE A 104 14.42 2.43 5.04
CA PHE A 104 14.23 2.30 6.49
C PHE A 104 12.75 2.38 6.88
N LYS A 105 11.99 3.32 6.30
CA LYS A 105 10.56 3.48 6.57
C LYS A 105 9.73 2.29 6.07
N MET A 106 10.11 1.72 4.92
CA MET A 106 9.46 0.52 4.38
C MET A 106 9.78 -0.72 5.22
N VAL A 107 11.01 -0.82 5.74
CA VAL A 107 11.39 -1.87 6.69
C VAL A 107 10.60 -1.71 7.99
N ASP A 108 10.51 -0.51 8.56
CA ASP A 108 9.71 -0.23 9.76
C ASP A 108 8.23 -0.59 9.55
N MET A 109 7.65 -0.24 8.39
CA MET A 109 6.28 -0.61 8.04
C MET A 109 6.10 -2.12 7.81
N ALA A 110 7.12 -2.80 7.27
CA ALA A 110 7.13 -4.25 7.10
C ALA A 110 7.33 -5.02 8.42
N GLU A 111 8.09 -4.47 9.36
CA GLU A 111 8.24 -5.02 10.71
C GLU A 111 6.93 -4.89 11.49
N PHE A 112 6.27 -3.74 11.37
CA PHE A 112 4.90 -3.54 11.86
C PHE A 112 3.93 -4.57 11.25
N TYR A 113 4.06 -4.84 9.95
CA TYR A 113 3.26 -5.83 9.21
C TYR A 113 3.50 -7.28 9.64
N ASN A 114 4.75 -7.66 9.96
CA ASN A 114 5.10 -9.02 10.38
C ASN A 114 4.79 -9.32 11.86
N GLY A 115 4.18 -8.38 12.59
CA GLY A 115 3.75 -8.59 13.97
C GLY A 115 4.87 -8.48 15.00
N GLN A 116 6.02 -7.87 14.67
CA GLN A 116 6.96 -7.44 15.71
C GLN A 116 6.48 -6.13 16.31
N ILE A 117 5.47 -6.24 17.17
CA ILE A 117 5.21 -5.26 18.23
C ILE A 117 6.46 -5.28 19.11
N ARG A 118 7.20 -4.18 19.16
CA ARG A 118 8.18 -3.95 20.22
C ARG A 118 7.48 -3.65 21.54
#